data_AF-A0A7W8LDA6-F1
#
_entry.id   AF-A0A7W8LDA6-F1
#
_cell.length_a   1.000
_cell.length_b   1.000
_cell.length_c   1.000
_cell.angle_alpha   90.00
_cell.angle_beta   90.00
_cell.angle_gamma   90.00
#
_symmetry.space_group_name_H-M   'P 1'
#
loop_
_entity.id
_entity.type
_entity.pdbx_description
1 polymer ?
#
loop_
_entity_poly.entity_id
_entity_poly.type
_entity_poly.pdbx_seq_one_letter_code
_entity_poly.pdbx_strand_id
1 'polypeptide(L)'
;MSLPHESSANDAARNTPLKQAVFLHTGWRSAGTWVWSRLRELQGAAGFYEPLSNVLADLKLADVPASRPTLTSGHPPLAAPYFDEYRPFLREDARGVAGYDRRFSIDRFTREPDATFPSLQAYLRALSAHTIERGRVPVFKFCRTGGRLPWLKRAFAEALHVGVLRNPASQFASGWLLRQQWSNAFFVAAPFRVLGLNQIDPLVSEAIGVCGVRLPPLPPMPDDAYALACEQFARTVDSDNAYRAFIALWILCALRMGEGVDLLIDMERLGESRDYATSLSAAFDAQCGLAPDFTSARDLVVETRRSAARMTGIDGGALRAVHSAALKFLKAQPGIDPAFVEVVRQKMVLANELTETWR
;
A
#
# COMPACT_ATOMS: atom_id res chain seq x y z
N MET A 1 -47.43 -32.83 23.27
CA MET A 1 -46.42 -32.77 22.20
C MET A 1 -46.05 -31.31 22.02
N SER A 2 -44.96 -30.89 22.65
CA SER A 2 -44.39 -29.55 22.50
C SER A 2 -43.08 -29.71 21.74
N LEU A 3 -43.01 -29.15 20.54
CA LEU A 3 -41.78 -29.11 19.76
C LEU A 3 -40.88 -28.00 20.32
N PRO A 4 -39.57 -28.24 20.47
CA PRO A 4 -38.64 -27.21 20.94
C PRO A 4 -38.32 -26.21 19.81
N HIS A 5 -38.28 -24.94 20.20
CA HIS A 5 -37.78 -23.83 19.39
C HIS A 5 -36.27 -24.00 19.17
N GLU A 6 -35.86 -24.39 17.96
CA GLU A 6 -34.49 -24.19 17.50
C GLU A 6 -34.33 -22.73 17.04
N SER A 7 -33.78 -21.90 17.91
CA SER A 7 -33.42 -20.51 17.60
C SER A 7 -32.20 -20.10 18.44
N SER A 8 -31.01 -20.56 18.08
CA SER A 8 -29.78 -20.08 18.76
C SER A 8 -28.51 -19.98 17.91
N ALA A 9 -28.55 -20.21 16.59
CA ALA A 9 -27.36 -20.08 15.75
C ALA A 9 -27.31 -18.78 14.91
N ASN A 10 -28.46 -18.15 14.63
CA ASN A 10 -28.53 -17.03 13.67
C ASN A 10 -28.40 -15.64 14.29
N ASP A 11 -28.54 -15.50 15.61
CA ASP A 11 -28.42 -14.21 16.30
C ASP A 11 -26.97 -13.86 16.69
N ALA A 12 -26.07 -14.83 16.73
CA ALA A 12 -24.67 -14.61 17.15
C ALA A 12 -23.83 -13.85 16.09
N ALA A 13 -24.25 -13.84 14.83
CA ALA A 13 -23.55 -13.16 13.74
C ALA A 13 -23.85 -11.65 13.65
N ARG A 14 -24.85 -11.12 14.38
CA ARG A 14 -25.35 -9.74 14.24
C ARG A 14 -24.77 -8.73 15.24
N ASN A 15 -23.87 -9.14 16.14
CA ASN A 15 -23.46 -8.30 17.28
C ASN A 15 -21.98 -7.88 17.31
N THR A 16 -21.22 -8.07 16.22
CA THR A 16 -19.89 -7.45 16.15
C THR A 16 -20.05 -5.97 15.81
N PRO A 17 -19.56 -5.03 16.63
CA PRO A 17 -19.65 -3.62 16.31
C PRO A 17 -18.90 -3.31 15.02
N LEU A 18 -19.51 -2.47 14.17
CA LEU A 18 -18.88 -2.01 12.93
C LEU A 18 -17.55 -1.32 13.22
N LYS A 19 -16.57 -1.57 12.36
CA LYS A 19 -15.29 -0.86 12.35
C LYS A 19 -15.53 0.62 12.06
N GLN A 20 -14.84 1.47 12.81
CA GLN A 20 -15.07 2.92 12.81
C GLN A 20 -14.21 3.67 11.78
N ALA A 21 -13.26 2.99 11.15
CA ALA A 21 -12.34 3.55 10.16
C ALA A 21 -11.88 2.46 9.19
N VAL A 22 -11.34 2.86 8.03
CA VAL A 22 -10.70 1.96 7.07
C VAL A 22 -9.26 2.38 6.84
N PHE A 23 -8.33 1.47 7.06
CA PHE A 23 -6.89 1.67 6.87
C PHE A 23 -6.44 0.82 5.67
N LEU A 24 -6.29 1.45 4.50
CA LEU A 24 -5.80 0.81 3.29
C LEU A 24 -4.27 0.81 3.30
N HIS A 25 -3.69 -0.37 3.53
CA HIS A 25 -2.27 -0.63 3.43
C HIS A 25 -1.92 -1.01 1.99
N THR A 26 -1.26 -0.11 1.28
CA THR A 26 -0.96 -0.29 -0.15
C THR A 26 0.53 -0.19 -0.40
N GLY A 27 1.01 -0.81 -1.48
CA GLY A 27 2.30 -0.45 -2.05
C GLY A 27 2.18 0.79 -2.95
N TRP A 28 3.30 1.39 -3.33
CA TRP A 28 3.29 2.29 -4.48
C TRP A 28 2.95 1.50 -5.74
N ARG A 29 2.13 2.09 -6.63
CA ARG A 29 1.67 1.46 -7.88
C ARG A 29 0.81 0.19 -7.71
N SER A 30 0.31 -0.12 -6.52
CA SER A 30 -0.54 -1.29 -6.28
C SER A 30 -2.03 -1.08 -6.64
N ALA A 31 -2.35 -0.04 -7.44
CA ALA A 31 -3.71 0.45 -7.67
C ALA A 31 -4.46 0.97 -6.42
N GLY A 32 -3.77 1.16 -5.30
CA GLY A 32 -4.36 1.65 -4.04
C GLY A 32 -5.08 3.00 -4.16
N THR A 33 -4.63 3.91 -5.04
CA THR A 33 -5.34 5.18 -5.29
C THR A 33 -6.73 4.95 -5.91
N TRP A 34 -6.88 3.96 -6.80
CA TRP A 34 -8.17 3.65 -7.43
C TRP A 34 -9.12 2.98 -6.42
N VAL A 35 -8.62 2.03 -5.62
CA VAL A 35 -9.41 1.42 -4.54
C VAL A 35 -9.89 2.50 -3.56
N TRP A 36 -8.99 3.38 -3.13
CA TRP A 36 -9.32 4.50 -2.25
C TRP A 36 -10.33 5.45 -2.88
N SER A 37 -10.24 5.75 -4.18
CA SER A 37 -11.21 6.66 -4.82
C SER A 37 -12.61 6.08 -4.85
N ARG A 38 -12.77 4.77 -5.04
CA ARG A 38 -14.09 4.09 -4.96
C ARG A 38 -14.73 4.21 -3.59
N LEU A 39 -13.93 4.12 -2.53
CA LEU A 39 -14.41 4.34 -1.16
C LEU A 39 -14.71 5.83 -0.90
N ARG A 40 -13.84 6.74 -1.36
CA ARG A 40 -14.01 8.20 -1.19
C ARG A 40 -15.28 8.74 -1.86
N GLU A 41 -15.71 8.12 -2.96
CA GLU A 41 -16.92 8.51 -3.69
C GLU A 41 -18.22 8.24 -2.90
N LEU A 42 -18.17 7.41 -1.87
CA LEU A 42 -19.32 7.13 -1.01
C LEU A 42 -19.63 8.32 -0.10
N GLN A 43 -20.89 8.75 -0.05
CA GLN A 43 -21.32 9.87 0.79
C GLN A 43 -20.96 9.66 2.28
N GLY A 44 -21.05 8.42 2.76
CA GLY A 44 -20.73 8.03 4.13
C GLY A 44 -19.23 7.96 4.47
N ALA A 45 -18.31 8.20 3.53
CA ALA A 45 -16.87 8.04 3.75
C ALA A 45 -16.11 9.36 3.54
N ALA A 46 -15.08 9.67 4.33
CA ALA A 46 -14.12 10.73 4.01
C ALA A 46 -12.74 10.14 3.72
N GLY A 47 -12.21 10.40 2.52
CA GLY A 47 -10.98 9.79 2.05
C GLY A 47 -9.74 10.64 2.35
N PHE A 48 -8.83 10.17 3.21
CA PHE A 48 -7.54 10.80 3.43
C PHE A 48 -6.47 10.16 2.55
N TYR A 49 -6.00 10.91 1.54
CA TYR A 49 -4.92 10.48 0.66
C TYR A 49 -3.55 10.61 1.34
N GLU A 50 -2.82 9.50 1.46
CA GLU A 50 -1.45 9.43 1.97
C GLU A 50 -1.18 10.31 3.20
N PRO A 51 -1.78 10.00 4.37
CA PRO A 51 -1.61 10.80 5.60
C PRO A 51 -0.17 10.80 6.14
N LEU A 52 0.72 9.97 5.59
CA LEU A 52 2.16 9.96 5.86
C LEU A 52 2.98 10.53 4.70
N SER A 53 2.37 11.24 3.74
CA SER A 53 3.11 11.87 2.66
C SER A 53 3.93 13.05 3.18
N ASN A 54 5.18 13.17 2.72
CA ASN A 54 6.05 14.30 3.04
C ASN A 54 5.46 15.65 2.59
N VAL A 55 4.58 15.65 1.58
CA VAL A 55 3.86 16.85 1.11
C VAL A 55 3.07 17.52 2.23
N LEU A 56 2.54 16.75 3.19
CA LEU A 56 1.70 17.28 4.27
C LEU A 56 2.46 18.15 5.27
N ALA A 57 3.81 18.10 5.29
CA ALA A 57 4.64 18.99 6.12
C ALA A 57 4.56 20.45 5.64
N ASP A 58 4.42 20.64 4.34
CA ASP A 58 4.56 21.94 3.68
C ASP A 58 3.30 22.38 2.92
N LEU A 59 2.26 21.54 2.91
CA LEU A 59 0.98 21.79 2.24
C LEU A 59 0.36 23.09 2.75
N LYS A 60 -0.03 23.98 1.83
CA LYS A 60 -0.82 25.17 2.12
C LYS A 60 -2.24 25.00 1.64
N LEU A 61 -3.17 25.69 2.31
CA LEU A 61 -4.58 25.69 1.91
C LEU A 61 -4.79 26.14 0.46
N ALA A 62 -4.02 27.13 0.01
CA ALA A 62 -4.06 27.65 -1.36
C ALA A 62 -3.60 26.64 -2.43
N ASP A 63 -2.78 25.64 -2.06
CA ASP A 63 -2.22 24.66 -3.00
C ASP A 63 -3.14 23.42 -3.18
N VAL A 64 -4.14 23.26 -2.29
CA VAL A 64 -5.06 22.11 -2.31
C VAL A 64 -5.82 22.01 -3.64
N PRO A 65 -6.44 23.07 -4.21
CA PRO A 65 -7.18 22.96 -5.47
C PRO A 65 -6.37 22.43 -6.66
N ALA A 66 -5.07 22.75 -6.70
CA ALA A 66 -4.15 22.36 -7.76
C ALA A 66 -3.63 20.91 -7.61
N SER A 67 -3.77 20.31 -6.42
CA SER A 67 -3.27 18.98 -6.10
C SER A 67 -4.17 17.88 -6.66
N ARG A 68 -4.20 17.71 -7.98
CA ARG A 68 -5.03 16.73 -8.71
C ARG A 68 -4.19 15.69 -9.44
N PRO A 69 -4.77 14.53 -9.83
CA PRO A 69 -4.10 13.60 -10.73
C PRO A 69 -3.61 14.27 -11.99
N THR A 70 -2.34 14.03 -12.33
CA THR A 70 -1.75 14.43 -13.61
C THR A 70 -1.85 13.26 -14.58
N LEU A 71 -1.79 13.54 -15.89
CA LEU A 71 -1.72 12.50 -16.93
C LEU A 71 -0.56 11.50 -16.67
N THR A 72 0.51 11.97 -16.03
CA THR A 72 1.72 11.20 -15.73
C THR A 72 1.62 10.30 -14.50
N SER A 73 0.58 10.42 -13.67
CA SER A 73 0.44 9.59 -12.47
C SER A 73 -0.24 8.25 -12.76
N GLY A 74 -0.97 8.12 -13.88
CA GLY A 74 -1.78 6.93 -14.18
C GLY A 74 -2.89 6.66 -13.14
N HIS A 75 -3.33 7.70 -12.42
CA HIS A 75 -4.46 7.63 -11.51
C HIS A 75 -5.76 8.00 -12.25
N PRO A 76 -6.94 7.49 -11.84
CA PRO A 76 -8.20 7.91 -12.42
C PRO A 76 -8.43 9.42 -12.18
N PRO A 77 -9.24 10.08 -13.02
CA PRO A 77 -9.79 11.39 -12.67
C PRO A 77 -10.50 11.33 -11.31
N LEU A 78 -10.31 12.36 -10.49
CA LEU A 78 -10.94 12.48 -9.19
C LEU A 78 -11.90 13.67 -9.18
N ALA A 79 -13.08 13.49 -8.58
CA ALA A 79 -14.05 14.58 -8.40
C ALA A 79 -13.44 15.76 -7.61
N ALA A 80 -12.70 15.46 -6.54
CA ALA A 80 -12.02 16.44 -5.70
C ALA A 80 -10.48 16.25 -5.70
N PRO A 81 -9.69 17.31 -5.39
CA PRO A 81 -8.23 17.21 -5.25
C PRO A 81 -7.80 16.15 -4.22
N TYR A 82 -6.55 15.67 -4.30
CA TYR A 82 -6.04 14.62 -3.41
C TYR A 82 -6.16 14.95 -1.93
N PHE A 83 -5.88 16.20 -1.57
CA PHE A 83 -5.74 16.63 -0.17
C PHE A 83 -6.93 17.44 0.33
N ASP A 84 -8.09 17.33 -0.31
CA ASP A 84 -9.27 18.14 0.00
C ASP A 84 -9.77 17.92 1.44
N GLU A 85 -9.71 16.68 1.93
CA GLU A 85 -10.11 16.28 3.28
C GLU A 85 -9.20 16.85 4.39
N TYR A 86 -8.03 17.38 4.04
CA TYR A 86 -7.13 18.02 5.01
C TYR A 86 -7.44 19.51 5.24
N ARG A 87 -8.32 20.13 4.43
CA ARG A 87 -8.67 21.56 4.58
C ARG A 87 -9.02 22.00 6.01
N PRO A 88 -9.80 21.24 6.79
CA PRO A 88 -10.13 21.64 8.17
C PRO A 88 -8.93 21.68 9.12
N PHE A 89 -7.80 21.10 8.71
CA PHE A 89 -6.56 21.02 9.48
C PHE A 89 -5.47 21.95 8.94
N LEU A 90 -5.80 22.78 7.95
CA LEU A 90 -4.90 23.78 7.38
C LEU A 90 -5.34 25.17 7.84
N ARG A 91 -4.38 26.08 8.00
CA ARG A 91 -4.63 27.50 8.30
C ARG A 91 -4.14 28.34 7.13
N GLU A 92 -4.82 29.46 6.87
CA GLU A 92 -4.49 30.36 5.73
C GLU A 92 -3.04 30.85 5.78
N ASP A 93 -2.56 31.27 6.95
CA ASP A 93 -1.22 31.84 7.14
C ASP A 93 -0.16 30.83 7.62
N ALA A 94 -0.45 29.52 7.56
CA ALA A 94 0.48 28.48 8.01
C ALA A 94 0.79 27.45 6.92
N ARG A 95 1.88 26.72 7.11
CA ARG A 95 2.23 25.55 6.31
C ARG A 95 2.05 24.30 7.15
N GLY A 96 1.65 23.24 6.48
CA GLY A 96 1.54 21.91 7.05
C GLY A 96 0.19 21.63 7.70
N VAL A 97 -0.16 20.35 7.73
CA VAL A 97 -1.38 19.85 8.37
C VAL A 97 -1.21 19.86 9.89
N ALA A 98 -2.20 20.36 10.62
CA ALA A 98 -2.18 20.37 12.08
C ALA A 98 -1.91 18.97 12.67
N GLY A 99 -0.94 18.89 13.59
CA GLY A 99 -0.52 17.64 14.23
C GLY A 99 0.40 16.75 13.38
N TYR A 100 0.64 17.08 12.11
CA TYR A 100 1.55 16.33 11.26
C TYR A 100 3.02 16.63 11.60
N ASP A 101 3.84 15.58 11.72
CA ASP A 101 5.29 15.68 11.86
C ASP A 101 5.97 15.09 10.62
N ARG A 102 6.96 15.80 10.04
CA ARG A 102 7.67 15.36 8.83
C ARG A 102 8.28 13.96 8.99
N ARG A 103 8.66 13.56 10.20
CA ARG A 103 9.21 12.23 10.50
C ARG A 103 8.22 11.09 10.24
N PHE A 104 6.91 11.38 10.19
CA PHE A 104 5.90 10.38 9.82
C PHE A 104 6.09 9.86 8.39
N SER A 105 6.67 10.67 7.50
CA SER A 105 6.94 10.30 6.11
C SER A 105 8.09 9.33 5.91
N ILE A 106 8.90 9.13 6.94
CA ILE A 106 10.04 8.22 6.88
C ILE A 106 9.50 6.79 6.96
N ASP A 107 9.86 5.94 6.02
CA ASP A 107 9.43 4.55 6.02
C ASP A 107 10.13 3.77 7.15
N ARG A 108 9.35 3.18 8.07
CA ARG A 108 9.88 2.36 9.16
C ARG A 108 9.38 0.93 9.00
N PHE A 109 10.29 -0.02 9.15
CA PHE A 109 10.04 -1.45 9.13
C PHE A 109 10.46 -2.06 10.46
N THR A 110 9.66 -1.77 11.50
CA THR A 110 9.87 -2.22 12.87
C THR A 110 8.55 -2.74 13.44
N ARG A 111 8.63 -3.81 14.24
CA ARG A 111 7.46 -4.33 14.98
C ARG A 111 7.10 -3.46 16.19
N GLU A 112 8.11 -2.85 16.81
CA GLU A 112 7.98 -2.10 18.04
C GLU A 112 7.94 -0.59 17.78
N PRO A 113 7.12 0.15 18.55
CA PRO A 113 7.00 1.60 18.39
C PRO A 113 8.30 2.32 18.76
N ASP A 114 8.65 3.33 17.97
CA ASP A 114 9.70 4.29 18.31
C ASP A 114 9.10 5.57 18.92
N ALA A 115 9.95 6.55 19.24
CA ALA A 115 9.55 7.81 19.87
C ALA A 115 8.55 8.65 19.04
N THR A 116 8.39 8.40 17.74
CA THR A 116 7.45 9.12 16.85
C THR A 116 6.04 8.54 16.86
N PHE A 117 5.87 7.30 17.34
CA PHE A 117 4.61 6.56 17.26
C PHE A 117 3.48 7.18 18.10
N PRO A 118 3.72 7.67 19.34
CA PRO A 118 2.69 8.35 20.11
C PRO A 118 2.12 9.58 19.39
N SER A 119 2.99 10.44 18.82
CA SER A 119 2.56 11.60 18.04
C SER A 119 1.84 11.21 16.75
N LEU A 120 2.29 10.14 16.09
CA LEU A 120 1.62 9.60 14.89
C LEU A 120 0.21 9.10 15.23
N GLN A 121 0.06 8.40 16.36
CA GLN A 121 -1.24 7.94 16.82
C GLN A 121 -2.19 9.10 17.11
N ALA A 122 -1.72 10.12 17.83
CA ALA A 122 -2.50 11.31 18.13
C ALA A 122 -2.96 12.03 16.86
N TYR A 123 -2.08 12.18 15.87
CA TYR A 123 -2.39 12.77 14.56
C TYR A 123 -3.50 12.00 13.83
N LEU A 124 -3.34 10.67 13.66
CA LEU A 124 -4.34 9.86 12.98
C LEU A 124 -5.67 9.82 13.74
N ARG A 125 -5.65 9.80 15.08
CA ARG A 125 -6.86 9.88 15.92
C ARG A 125 -7.59 11.21 15.74
N ALA A 126 -6.87 12.32 15.63
CA ALA A 126 -7.47 13.63 15.38
C ALA A 126 -8.19 13.69 14.01
N LEU A 127 -7.58 13.13 12.96
CA LEU A 127 -8.21 13.01 11.64
C LEU A 127 -9.48 12.14 11.68
N SER A 128 -9.41 11.01 12.40
CA SER A 128 -10.53 10.11 12.56
C SER A 128 -11.68 10.75 13.34
N ALA A 129 -11.39 11.34 14.52
CA ALA A 129 -12.40 11.93 15.40
C ALA A 129 -13.19 13.03 14.67
N HIS A 130 -12.50 13.95 13.99
CA HIS A 130 -13.13 14.99 13.19
C HIS A 130 -14.09 14.45 12.12
N THR A 131 -13.76 13.30 11.53
CA THR A 131 -14.57 12.67 10.48
C THR A 131 -15.78 11.95 11.08
N ILE A 132 -15.57 11.21 12.18
CA ILE A 132 -16.60 10.46 12.90
C ILE A 132 -17.64 11.41 13.50
N GLU A 133 -17.23 12.54 14.07
CA GLU A 133 -18.12 13.60 14.59
C GLU A 133 -19.06 14.15 13.51
N ARG A 134 -18.72 14.02 12.23
CA ARG A 134 -19.54 14.42 11.07
C ARG A 134 -20.37 13.26 10.50
N GLY A 135 -20.44 12.13 11.20
CA GLY A 135 -21.21 10.96 10.78
C GLY A 135 -20.63 10.25 9.56
N ARG A 136 -19.33 10.36 9.30
CA ARG A 136 -18.65 9.69 8.18
C ARG A 136 -17.58 8.72 8.69
N VAL A 137 -17.28 7.71 7.88
CA VAL A 137 -16.19 6.75 8.10
C VAL A 137 -14.89 7.32 7.50
N PRO A 138 -13.84 7.57 8.30
CA PRO A 138 -12.54 7.95 7.77
C PRO A 138 -11.87 6.77 7.04
N VAL A 139 -11.43 7.02 5.80
CA VAL A 139 -10.75 6.05 4.93
C VAL A 139 -9.35 6.57 4.61
N PHE A 140 -8.33 5.95 5.20
CA PHE A 140 -6.94 6.34 5.01
C PHE A 140 -6.25 5.45 3.99
N LYS A 141 -5.63 6.04 2.96
CA LYS A 141 -4.77 5.32 2.02
C LYS A 141 -3.31 5.55 2.33
N PHE A 142 -2.58 4.47 2.63
CA PHE A 142 -1.18 4.52 3.00
C PHE A 142 -0.29 3.79 2.00
N CYS A 143 0.83 4.41 1.61
CA CYS A 143 1.93 3.71 0.92
C CYS A 143 3.12 3.37 1.82
N ARG A 144 3.12 3.85 3.07
CA ARG A 144 4.30 3.89 3.97
C ARG A 144 4.05 3.19 5.31
N THR A 145 3.09 2.28 5.33
CA THR A 145 2.66 1.58 6.55
C THR A 145 2.92 0.10 6.54
N GLY A 146 3.43 -0.49 5.46
CA GLY A 146 3.70 -1.93 5.40
C GLY A 146 4.52 -2.40 6.61
N GLY A 147 5.65 -1.74 6.87
CA GLY A 147 6.50 -2.04 8.02
C GLY A 147 5.93 -1.69 9.40
N ARG A 148 4.92 -0.82 9.47
CA ARG A 148 4.26 -0.38 10.72
C ARG A 148 2.93 -1.10 10.99
N LEU A 149 2.49 -1.95 10.07
CA LEU A 149 1.17 -2.57 10.09
C LEU A 149 0.87 -3.31 11.41
N PRO A 150 1.80 -4.09 12.00
CA PRO A 150 1.54 -4.76 13.27
C PRO A 150 1.22 -3.79 14.41
N TRP A 151 1.92 -2.66 14.48
CA TRP A 151 1.62 -1.63 15.47
C TRP A 151 0.30 -0.92 15.17
N LEU A 152 0.06 -0.52 13.92
CA LEU A 152 -1.19 0.15 13.52
C LEU A 152 -2.42 -0.68 13.90
N LYS A 153 -2.37 -1.99 13.66
CA LYS A 153 -3.45 -2.92 14.02
C LYS A 153 -3.71 -2.98 15.53
N ARG A 154 -2.66 -2.91 16.35
CA ARG A 154 -2.82 -2.84 17.83
C ARG A 154 -3.33 -1.46 18.27
N ALA A 155 -2.81 -0.40 17.67
CA ALA A 155 -3.08 0.98 18.06
C ALA A 155 -4.46 1.49 17.59
N PHE A 156 -5.04 0.84 16.57
CA PHE A 156 -6.33 1.16 15.94
C PHE A 156 -7.17 -0.11 15.73
N ALA A 157 -7.36 -0.92 16.78
CA ALA A 157 -8.13 -2.17 16.70
C ALA A 157 -9.60 -1.97 16.24
N GLU A 158 -10.12 -0.75 16.43
CA GLU A 158 -11.43 -0.31 15.96
C GLU A 158 -11.50 -0.07 14.44
N ALA A 159 -10.35 -0.01 13.75
CA ALA A 159 -10.29 0.16 12.30
C ALA A 159 -10.36 -1.19 11.57
N LEU A 160 -10.84 -1.14 10.33
CA LEU A 160 -10.73 -2.19 9.34
C LEU A 160 -9.39 -2.05 8.61
N HIS A 161 -8.47 -2.98 8.85
CA HIS A 161 -7.17 -3.01 8.18
C HIS A 161 -7.26 -3.80 6.88
N VAL A 162 -7.08 -3.12 5.76
CA VAL A 162 -7.23 -3.71 4.43
C VAL A 162 -5.89 -3.70 3.70
N GLY A 163 -5.41 -4.88 3.30
CA GLY A 163 -4.23 -5.01 2.44
C GLY A 163 -4.61 -4.93 0.95
N VAL A 164 -3.90 -4.12 0.17
CA VAL A 164 -4.05 -4.08 -1.30
C VAL A 164 -2.82 -4.70 -1.94
N LEU A 165 -2.97 -5.92 -2.45
CA LEU A 165 -1.88 -6.72 -3.00
C LEU A 165 -2.04 -6.85 -4.52
N ARG A 166 -1.06 -6.32 -5.24
CA ARG A 166 -0.91 -6.45 -6.70
C ARG A 166 0.25 -7.40 -7.01
N ASN A 167 0.14 -8.12 -8.11
CA ASN A 167 1.19 -8.95 -8.67
C ASN A 167 2.49 -8.12 -8.79
N PRO A 168 3.64 -8.66 -8.32
CA PRO A 168 4.87 -7.88 -8.24
C PRO A 168 5.38 -7.47 -9.63
N ALA A 169 5.32 -8.33 -10.64
CA ALA A 169 5.75 -7.98 -11.99
C ALA A 169 4.88 -6.87 -12.60
N SER A 170 3.56 -6.99 -12.49
CA SER A 170 2.62 -5.96 -12.95
C SER A 170 2.82 -4.61 -12.24
N GLN A 171 3.03 -4.64 -10.93
CA GLN A 171 3.26 -3.45 -10.11
C GLN A 171 4.58 -2.77 -10.46
N PHE A 172 5.67 -3.55 -10.61
CA PHE A 172 6.97 -3.04 -11.02
C PHE A 172 6.92 -2.43 -12.42
N ALA A 173 6.34 -3.14 -13.39
CA ALA A 173 6.19 -2.66 -14.77
C ALA A 173 5.51 -1.28 -14.81
N SER A 174 4.47 -1.07 -13.98
CA SER A 174 3.81 0.23 -13.89
C SER A 174 4.74 1.36 -13.43
N GLY A 175 5.64 1.10 -12.47
CA GLY A 175 6.63 2.09 -12.02
C GLY A 175 7.76 2.29 -13.02
N TRP A 176 8.25 1.19 -13.61
CA TRP A 176 9.35 1.20 -14.57
C TRP A 176 9.01 1.97 -15.85
N LEU A 177 7.82 1.73 -16.42
CA LEU A 177 7.38 2.44 -17.62
C LEU A 177 7.21 3.95 -17.37
N LEU A 178 6.83 4.37 -16.17
CA LEU A 178 6.81 5.79 -15.81
C LEU A 178 8.21 6.39 -15.75
N ARG A 179 9.20 5.66 -15.22
CA ARG A 179 10.60 6.09 -15.25
C ARG A 179 11.08 6.27 -16.70
N GLN A 180 10.80 5.29 -17.57
CA GLN A 180 11.22 5.35 -18.98
C GLN A 180 10.53 6.49 -19.75
N GLN A 181 9.22 6.67 -19.55
CA GLN A 181 8.44 7.64 -20.32
C GLN A 181 8.61 9.08 -19.83
N TRP A 182 8.81 9.29 -18.53
CA TRP A 182 8.76 10.62 -17.90
C TRP A 182 9.97 10.96 -17.04
N SER A 183 11.03 10.14 -17.07
CA SER A 183 12.24 10.30 -16.23
C SER A 183 11.93 10.38 -14.73
N ASN A 184 10.79 9.82 -14.29
CA ASN A 184 10.40 9.83 -12.89
C ASN A 184 11.03 8.64 -12.14
N ALA A 185 12.12 8.89 -11.42
CA ALA A 185 12.85 7.87 -10.67
C ALA A 185 12.21 7.51 -9.31
N PHE A 186 11.18 8.23 -8.85
CA PHE A 186 10.63 8.10 -7.50
C PHE A 186 10.25 6.66 -7.13
N PHE A 187 9.54 5.97 -8.01
CA PHE A 187 9.08 4.59 -7.74
C PHE A 187 10.21 3.57 -7.71
N VAL A 188 11.28 3.81 -8.46
CA VAL A 188 12.48 2.97 -8.47
C VAL A 188 13.36 3.27 -7.26
N ALA A 189 13.38 4.52 -6.80
CA ALA A 189 14.11 4.95 -5.61
C ALA A 189 13.50 4.47 -4.30
N ALA A 190 12.16 4.39 -4.23
CA ALA A 190 11.45 4.07 -3.00
C ALA A 190 11.91 2.75 -2.34
N PRO A 191 12.05 1.61 -3.05
CA PRO A 191 12.60 0.39 -2.46
C PRO A 191 14.00 0.55 -1.86
N PHE A 192 14.94 1.22 -2.54
CA PHE A 192 16.29 1.47 -2.00
C PHE A 192 16.25 2.34 -0.74
N ARG A 193 15.38 3.35 -0.73
CA ARG A 193 15.18 4.21 0.44
C ARG A 193 14.68 3.39 1.63
N VAL A 194 13.58 2.63 1.45
CA VAL A 194 12.98 1.85 2.55
C VAL A 194 13.96 0.80 3.06
N LEU A 195 14.56 0.02 2.17
CA LEU A 195 15.47 -1.05 2.56
C LEU A 195 16.71 -0.51 3.27
N GLY A 196 17.33 0.56 2.75
CA GLY A 196 18.54 1.11 3.35
C GLY A 196 18.31 1.81 4.69
N LEU A 197 17.20 2.54 4.86
CA LEU A 197 16.85 3.15 6.15
C LEU A 197 16.51 2.12 7.24
N ASN A 198 16.20 0.88 6.85
CA ASN A 198 15.79 -0.18 7.77
C ASN A 198 16.73 -1.39 7.74
N GLN A 199 17.92 -1.28 7.14
CA GLN A 199 18.84 -2.41 6.94
C GLN A 199 19.35 -3.07 8.23
N ILE A 200 19.22 -2.38 9.37
CA ILE A 200 19.55 -2.90 10.70
C ILE A 200 18.47 -3.85 11.25
N ASP A 201 17.24 -3.79 10.72
CA ASP A 201 16.19 -4.73 11.11
C ASP A 201 16.51 -6.12 10.52
N PRO A 202 16.49 -7.19 11.33
CA PRO A 202 16.88 -8.53 10.87
C PRO A 202 16.08 -9.04 9.68
N LEU A 203 14.77 -8.79 9.63
CA LEU A 203 13.93 -9.25 8.52
C LEU A 203 14.25 -8.49 7.24
N VAL A 204 14.52 -7.19 7.35
CA VAL A 204 14.92 -6.36 6.20
C VAL A 204 16.29 -6.79 5.69
N SER A 205 17.26 -7.01 6.59
CA SER A 205 18.60 -7.49 6.26
C SER A 205 18.56 -8.85 5.55
N GLU A 206 17.75 -9.79 6.06
CA GLU A 206 17.55 -11.09 5.44
C GLU A 206 16.93 -10.95 4.03
N ALA A 207 15.87 -10.15 3.88
CA ALA A 207 15.22 -9.91 2.59
C ALA A 207 16.18 -9.27 1.55
N ILE A 208 17.03 -8.33 1.97
CA ILE A 208 18.11 -7.75 1.16
C ILE A 208 19.05 -8.86 0.69
N GLY A 209 19.51 -9.72 1.61
CA GLY A 209 20.43 -10.81 1.33
C GLY A 209 19.85 -11.85 0.36
N VAL A 210 18.65 -12.37 0.65
CA VAL A 210 18.04 -13.43 -0.18
C VAL A 210 17.67 -12.95 -1.59
N CYS A 211 17.31 -11.67 -1.74
CA CYS A 211 17.00 -11.08 -3.05
C CYS A 211 18.27 -10.59 -3.77
N GLY A 212 19.41 -10.51 -3.09
CA GLY A 212 20.68 -10.02 -3.63
C GLY A 212 20.63 -8.54 -3.99
N VAL A 213 20.02 -7.71 -3.14
CA VAL A 213 19.90 -6.27 -3.36
C VAL A 213 21.23 -5.57 -3.09
N ARG A 214 21.68 -4.73 -4.02
CA ARG A 214 22.80 -3.81 -3.82
C ARG A 214 22.27 -2.44 -3.45
N LEU A 215 22.40 -2.07 -2.17
CA LEU A 215 22.03 -0.73 -1.71
C LEU A 215 23.02 0.33 -2.22
N PRO A 216 22.61 1.61 -2.32
CA PRO A 216 23.52 2.70 -2.61
C PRO A 216 24.68 2.73 -1.60
N PRO A 217 25.95 2.87 -2.04
CA PRO A 217 27.12 2.90 -1.15
C PRO A 217 27.26 4.29 -0.50
N LEU A 218 26.31 4.65 0.36
CA LEU A 218 26.22 5.97 0.97
C LEU A 218 26.74 5.94 2.41
N PRO A 219 27.48 6.99 2.85
CA PRO A 219 27.84 7.13 4.26
C PRO A 219 26.58 7.40 5.11
N PRO A 220 26.66 7.20 6.44
CA PRO A 220 25.60 7.62 7.35
C PRO A 220 25.26 9.10 7.13
N MET A 221 23.99 9.39 6.89
CA MET A 221 23.52 10.74 6.61
C MET A 221 22.06 10.90 7.09
N PRO A 222 21.58 12.15 7.26
CA PRO A 222 20.19 12.38 7.63
C PRO A 222 19.20 11.77 6.63
N ASP A 223 18.03 11.34 7.11
CA ASP A 223 17.03 10.59 6.34
C ASP A 223 16.61 11.31 5.04
N ASP A 224 16.44 12.64 5.06
CA ASP A 224 16.10 13.43 3.86
C ASP A 224 17.23 13.44 2.81
N ALA A 225 18.48 13.52 3.25
CA ALA A 225 19.64 13.47 2.37
C ALA A 225 19.82 12.06 1.77
N TYR A 226 19.55 11.03 2.57
CA TYR A 226 19.55 9.64 2.10
C TYR A 226 18.46 9.39 1.05
N ALA A 227 17.26 9.96 1.25
CA ALA A 227 16.17 9.88 0.28
C ALA A 227 16.55 10.51 -1.07
N LEU A 228 17.15 11.71 -1.05
CA LEU A 228 17.63 12.38 -2.27
C LEU A 228 18.73 11.58 -2.97
N ALA A 229 19.66 11.01 -2.22
CA ALA A 229 20.73 10.18 -2.78
C ALA A 229 20.18 8.88 -3.39
N CYS A 230 19.16 8.27 -2.81
CA CYS A 230 18.44 7.13 -3.41
C CYS A 230 17.77 7.51 -4.74
N GLU A 231 17.18 8.71 -4.85
CA GLU A 231 16.62 9.20 -6.11
C GLU A 231 17.68 9.39 -7.20
N GLN A 232 18.86 9.90 -6.84
CA GLN A 232 19.98 10.02 -7.76
C GLN A 232 20.48 8.63 -8.20
N PHE A 233 20.65 7.70 -7.26
CA PHE A 233 21.05 6.32 -7.56
C PHE A 233 20.05 5.62 -8.48
N ALA A 234 18.75 5.77 -8.25
CA ALA A 234 17.69 5.16 -9.06
C ALA A 234 17.65 5.67 -10.52
N ARG A 235 18.32 6.79 -10.83
CA ARG A 235 18.47 7.25 -12.21
C ARG A 235 19.49 6.43 -12.99
N THR A 236 20.52 5.90 -12.34
CA THR A 236 21.64 5.18 -12.98
C THR A 236 21.67 3.69 -12.67
N VAL A 237 20.85 3.21 -11.73
CA VAL A 237 20.80 1.81 -11.32
C VAL A 237 20.45 0.89 -12.49
N ASP A 238 21.09 -0.29 -12.51
CA ASP A 238 20.70 -1.37 -13.40
C ASP A 238 19.29 -1.89 -13.06
N SER A 239 18.56 -2.30 -14.09
CA SER A 239 17.20 -2.80 -14.00
C SER A 239 17.06 -4.01 -13.08
N ASP A 240 18.02 -4.93 -13.12
CA ASP A 240 18.03 -6.14 -12.30
C ASP A 240 18.06 -5.77 -10.81
N ASN A 241 18.96 -4.86 -10.42
CA ASN A 241 19.02 -4.39 -9.03
C ASN A 241 17.78 -3.60 -8.62
N ALA A 242 17.23 -2.77 -9.51
CA ALA A 242 15.96 -2.09 -9.27
C ALA A 242 14.82 -3.09 -8.99
N TYR A 243 14.74 -4.16 -9.78
CA TYR A 243 13.74 -5.21 -9.60
C TYR A 243 13.96 -6.01 -8.30
N ARG A 244 15.21 -6.36 -8.00
CA ARG A 244 15.58 -7.05 -6.74
C ARG A 244 15.18 -6.24 -5.52
N ALA A 245 15.50 -4.94 -5.50
CA ALA A 245 15.10 -4.05 -4.43
C ALA A 245 13.57 -3.97 -4.30
N PHE A 246 12.88 -3.85 -5.43
CA PHE A 246 11.42 -3.87 -5.45
C PHE A 246 10.84 -5.18 -4.88
N ILE A 247 11.32 -6.35 -5.31
CA ILE A 247 10.83 -7.64 -4.81
C ILE A 247 11.11 -7.81 -3.32
N ALA A 248 12.29 -7.41 -2.84
CA ALA A 248 12.62 -7.45 -1.42
C ALA A 248 11.63 -6.61 -0.59
N LEU A 249 11.32 -5.39 -1.03
CA LEU A 249 10.30 -4.58 -0.37
C LEU A 249 8.89 -5.17 -0.52
N TRP A 250 8.53 -5.68 -1.70
CA TRP A 250 7.22 -6.25 -1.97
C TRP A 250 6.94 -7.45 -1.07
N ILE A 251 7.91 -8.37 -0.91
CA ILE A 251 7.74 -9.57 -0.09
C ILE A 251 7.68 -9.25 1.39
N LEU A 252 8.43 -8.24 1.85
CA LEU A 252 8.34 -7.70 3.20
C LEU A 252 6.94 -7.10 3.47
N CYS A 253 6.39 -6.32 2.55
CA CYS A 253 5.03 -5.81 2.67
C CYS A 253 3.98 -6.92 2.63
N ALA A 254 4.14 -7.92 1.77
CA ALA A 254 3.25 -9.09 1.71
C ALA A 254 3.29 -9.88 3.02
N LEU A 255 4.48 -10.10 3.59
CA LEU A 255 4.64 -10.72 4.91
C LEU A 255 3.82 -9.98 5.98
N ARG A 256 3.92 -8.65 6.03
CA ARG A 256 3.16 -7.83 6.99
C ARG A 256 1.65 -7.89 6.76
N MET A 257 1.19 -7.99 5.53
CA MET A 257 -0.23 -8.25 5.25
C MET A 257 -0.66 -9.62 5.78
N GLY A 258 0.17 -10.65 5.56
CA GLY A 258 -0.07 -12.01 6.04
C GLY A 258 -0.07 -12.17 7.57
N GLU A 259 0.57 -11.25 8.30
CA GLU A 259 0.51 -11.17 9.78
C GLU A 259 -0.86 -10.67 10.29
N GLY A 260 -1.76 -10.27 9.39
CA GLY A 260 -3.20 -10.25 9.70
C GLY A 260 -3.90 -8.94 9.41
N VAL A 261 -3.89 -8.49 8.16
CA VAL A 261 -4.98 -7.61 7.69
C VAL A 261 -6.34 -8.31 7.89
N ASP A 262 -7.39 -7.53 8.12
CA ASP A 262 -8.76 -8.04 8.25
C ASP A 262 -9.36 -8.42 6.89
N LEU A 263 -8.94 -7.71 5.83
CA LEU A 263 -9.36 -7.97 4.46
C LEU A 263 -8.19 -7.82 3.48
N LEU A 264 -8.08 -8.75 2.53
CA LEU A 264 -7.12 -8.68 1.42
C LEU A 264 -7.86 -8.40 0.12
N ILE A 265 -7.48 -7.31 -0.56
CA ILE A 265 -7.85 -7.03 -1.94
C ILE A 265 -6.73 -7.56 -2.83
N ASP A 266 -7.05 -8.65 -3.52
CA ASP A 266 -6.24 -9.20 -4.60
C ASP A 266 -6.58 -8.46 -5.90
N MET A 267 -5.67 -7.61 -6.38
CA MET A 267 -5.94 -6.76 -7.53
C MET A 267 -6.09 -7.53 -8.85
N GLU A 268 -5.48 -8.70 -8.97
CA GLU A 268 -5.62 -9.54 -10.18
C GLU A 268 -7.00 -10.16 -10.22
N ARG A 269 -7.43 -10.79 -9.10
CA ARG A 269 -8.79 -11.34 -9.00
C ARG A 269 -9.86 -10.27 -9.13
N LEU A 270 -9.61 -9.06 -8.65
CA LEU A 270 -10.56 -7.95 -8.74
C LEU A 270 -10.82 -7.51 -10.18
N GLY A 271 -9.80 -7.53 -11.04
CA GLY A 271 -9.96 -7.21 -12.46
C GLY A 271 -10.59 -8.33 -13.29
N GLU A 272 -10.49 -9.58 -12.83
CA GLU A 272 -10.92 -10.78 -13.57
C GLU A 272 -12.30 -11.31 -13.16
N SER A 273 -12.71 -11.12 -11.90
CA SER A 273 -13.90 -11.76 -11.33
C SER A 273 -14.89 -10.75 -10.76
N ARG A 274 -16.05 -10.62 -11.41
CA ARG A 274 -17.18 -9.83 -10.90
C ARG A 274 -17.71 -10.35 -9.57
N ASP A 275 -17.76 -11.67 -9.40
CA ASP A 275 -18.21 -12.29 -8.15
C ASP A 275 -17.28 -11.95 -6.99
N TYR A 276 -15.97 -11.90 -7.24
CA TYR A 276 -15.00 -11.44 -6.24
C TYR A 276 -15.19 -9.95 -5.92
N ALA A 277 -15.42 -9.09 -6.93
CA ALA A 277 -15.70 -7.68 -6.71
C ALA A 277 -16.98 -7.44 -5.86
N THR A 278 -18.07 -8.15 -6.18
CA THR A 278 -19.32 -8.10 -5.40
C THR A 278 -19.11 -8.62 -3.97
N SER A 279 -18.38 -9.73 -3.81
CA SER A 279 -18.08 -10.30 -2.48
C SER A 279 -17.24 -9.34 -1.63
N LEU A 280 -16.26 -8.65 -2.23
CA LEU A 280 -15.49 -7.62 -1.54
C LEU A 280 -16.37 -6.43 -1.11
N SER A 281 -17.26 -5.95 -1.98
CA SER A 281 -18.21 -4.88 -1.63
C SER A 281 -19.06 -5.26 -0.42
N ALA A 282 -19.63 -6.47 -0.42
CA ALA A 282 -20.39 -7.01 0.71
C ALA A 282 -19.54 -7.15 1.98
N ALA A 283 -18.26 -7.54 1.87
CA ALA A 283 -17.36 -7.65 3.00
C ALA A 283 -17.02 -6.29 3.64
N PHE A 284 -16.90 -5.22 2.84
CA PHE A 284 -16.76 -3.86 3.38
C PHE A 284 -18.05 -3.42 4.10
N ASP A 285 -19.21 -3.69 3.51
CA ASP A 285 -20.50 -3.28 4.08
C ASP A 285 -20.73 -3.96 5.44
N ALA A 286 -20.52 -5.27 5.49
CA ALA A 286 -20.65 -6.06 6.72
C ALA A 286 -19.69 -5.61 7.84
N GLN A 287 -18.50 -5.08 7.50
CA GLN A 287 -17.48 -4.75 8.50
C GLN A 287 -17.45 -3.27 8.89
N CYS A 288 -17.82 -2.35 8.00
CA CYS A 288 -17.72 -0.90 8.25
C CYS A 288 -18.89 -0.08 7.69
N GLY A 289 -19.92 -0.72 7.15
CA GLY A 289 -21.11 -0.04 6.58
C GLY A 289 -20.85 0.73 5.30
N LEU A 290 -19.72 0.46 4.61
CA LEU A 290 -19.40 1.05 3.31
C LEU A 290 -19.53 -0.02 2.23
N ALA A 291 -20.26 0.27 1.14
CA ALA A 291 -20.41 -0.65 0.01
C ALA A 291 -19.80 -0.06 -1.27
N PRO A 292 -18.46 -0.07 -1.44
CA PRO A 292 -17.82 0.44 -2.64
C PRO A 292 -18.12 -0.42 -3.87
N ASP A 293 -18.35 0.20 -5.03
CA ASP A 293 -18.46 -0.51 -6.31
C ASP A 293 -17.07 -0.70 -6.93
N PHE A 294 -16.63 -1.96 -7.00
CA PHE A 294 -15.37 -2.35 -7.65
C PHE A 294 -15.55 -3.00 -9.02
N THR A 295 -16.76 -3.12 -9.55
CA THR A 295 -17.04 -3.85 -10.81
C THR A 295 -16.39 -3.23 -12.05
N SER A 296 -15.95 -1.97 -11.95
CA SER A 296 -15.18 -1.25 -12.98
C SER A 296 -13.67 -1.46 -12.87
N ALA A 297 -13.19 -2.36 -12.01
CA ALA A 297 -11.78 -2.72 -11.92
C ALA A 297 -11.27 -3.22 -13.27
N ARG A 298 -10.05 -2.81 -13.62
CA ARG A 298 -9.40 -3.26 -14.85
C ARG A 298 -8.59 -4.52 -14.58
N ASP A 299 -8.54 -5.38 -15.57
CA ASP A 299 -7.61 -6.50 -15.62
C ASP A 299 -6.18 -5.98 -15.82
N LEU A 300 -5.44 -5.88 -14.71
CA LEU A 300 -4.05 -5.42 -14.70
C LEU A 300 -3.08 -6.42 -15.34
N VAL A 301 -3.45 -7.70 -15.42
CA VAL A 301 -2.65 -8.75 -16.07
C VAL A 301 -2.65 -8.50 -17.58
N VAL A 302 -3.83 -8.28 -18.16
CA VAL A 302 -3.99 -7.93 -19.58
C VAL A 302 -3.28 -6.61 -19.91
N GLU A 303 -3.41 -5.57 -19.07
CA GLU A 303 -2.67 -4.31 -19.28
C GLU A 303 -1.15 -4.52 -19.27
N THR A 304 -0.66 -5.39 -18.38
CA THR A 304 0.78 -5.70 -18.28
C THR A 304 1.27 -6.45 -19.51
N ARG A 305 0.54 -7.48 -19.96
CA ARG A 305 0.86 -8.24 -21.19
C ARG A 305 0.92 -7.33 -22.42
N ARG A 306 -0.03 -6.40 -22.56
CA ARG A 306 -0.02 -5.41 -23.66
C ARG A 306 1.20 -4.49 -23.63
N SER A 307 1.76 -4.26 -22.45
CA SER A 307 2.92 -3.38 -22.27
C SER A 307 4.26 -4.11 -22.28
N ALA A 308 4.27 -5.44 -22.44
CA ALA A 308 5.48 -6.26 -22.35
C ALA A 308 6.59 -5.80 -23.30
N ALA A 309 6.27 -5.47 -24.56
CA ALA A 309 7.24 -4.99 -25.55
C ALA A 309 7.90 -3.65 -25.17
N ARG A 310 7.32 -2.89 -24.23
CA ARG A 310 7.87 -1.64 -23.71
C ARG A 310 8.81 -1.85 -22.52
N MET A 311 8.82 -3.05 -21.92
CA MET A 311 9.66 -3.38 -20.78
C MET A 311 11.10 -3.65 -21.20
N THR A 312 11.76 -2.61 -21.71
CA THR A 312 13.12 -2.73 -22.25
C THR A 312 14.20 -2.70 -21.17
N GLY A 313 15.26 -3.46 -21.43
CA GLY A 313 16.47 -3.45 -20.60
C GLY A 313 16.31 -4.24 -19.31
N ILE A 314 15.37 -5.18 -19.23
CA ILE A 314 15.18 -6.08 -18.10
C ILE A 314 15.21 -7.51 -18.62
N ASP A 315 16.13 -8.33 -18.12
CA ASP A 315 16.11 -9.76 -18.43
C ASP A 315 15.15 -10.49 -17.50
N GLY A 316 13.93 -10.72 -18.00
CA GLY A 316 12.90 -11.45 -17.26
C GLY A 316 13.29 -12.89 -16.87
N GLY A 317 14.20 -13.53 -17.60
CA GLY A 317 14.71 -14.87 -17.27
C GLY A 317 15.49 -14.87 -15.97
N ALA A 318 16.31 -13.84 -15.75
CA ALA A 318 17.10 -13.66 -14.54
C ALA A 318 16.25 -13.40 -13.28
N LEU A 319 15.01 -12.94 -13.44
CA LEU A 319 14.12 -12.57 -12.32
C LEU A 319 13.47 -13.79 -11.62
N ARG A 320 13.38 -14.95 -12.29
CA ARG A 320 12.76 -16.17 -11.73
C ARG A 320 13.43 -16.65 -10.45
N ALA A 321 14.77 -16.52 -10.38
CA ALA A 321 15.54 -16.86 -9.20
C ALA A 321 15.17 -15.95 -8.01
N VAL A 322 14.96 -14.66 -8.26
CA VAL A 322 14.58 -13.67 -7.24
C VAL A 322 13.17 -13.95 -6.71
N HIS A 323 12.20 -14.25 -7.58
CA HIS A 323 10.85 -14.66 -7.15
C HIS A 323 10.88 -15.90 -6.25
N SER A 324 11.68 -16.90 -6.64
CA SER A 324 11.83 -18.14 -5.89
C SER A 324 12.48 -17.90 -4.52
N ALA A 325 13.52 -17.07 -4.46
CA ALA A 325 14.19 -16.71 -3.21
C ALA A 325 13.25 -15.94 -2.27
N ALA A 326 12.53 -14.94 -2.78
CA ALA A 326 11.56 -14.17 -2.01
C ALA A 326 10.43 -15.04 -1.47
N LEU A 327 9.87 -15.95 -2.27
CA LEU A 327 8.84 -16.88 -1.81
C LEU A 327 9.37 -17.83 -0.73
N LYS A 328 10.59 -18.34 -0.88
CA LYS A 328 11.23 -19.19 0.14
C LYS A 328 11.41 -18.42 1.45
N PHE A 329 11.85 -17.17 1.37
CA PHE A 329 11.93 -16.28 2.53
C PHE A 329 10.59 -16.14 3.24
N LEU A 330 9.50 -15.83 2.52
CA LEU A 330 8.17 -15.70 3.14
C LEU A 330 7.67 -17.01 3.76
N LYS A 331 7.92 -18.16 3.11
CA LYS A 331 7.54 -19.48 3.63
C LYS A 331 8.31 -19.88 4.90
N ALA A 332 9.52 -19.36 5.08
CA ALA A 332 10.32 -19.63 6.26
C ALA A 332 9.83 -18.82 7.49
N GLN A 333 9.01 -17.79 7.28
CA GLN A 333 8.52 -16.97 8.37
C GLN A 333 7.38 -17.67 9.13
N PRO A 334 7.45 -17.72 10.47
CA PRO A 334 6.41 -18.37 11.28
C PRO A 334 5.14 -17.53 11.36
N GLY A 335 4.00 -18.20 11.56
CA GLY A 335 2.73 -17.55 11.92
C GLY A 335 1.96 -16.91 10.77
N ILE A 336 2.34 -17.18 9.52
CA ILE A 336 1.58 -16.73 8.34
C ILE A 336 0.59 -17.81 7.93
N ASP A 337 -0.66 -17.41 7.67
CA ASP A 337 -1.71 -18.30 7.18
C ASP A 337 -1.27 -19.02 5.89
N PRO A 338 -1.28 -20.37 5.82
CA PRO A 338 -0.99 -21.12 4.61
C PRO A 338 -1.82 -20.69 3.39
N ALA A 339 -3.07 -20.27 3.58
CA ALA A 339 -3.91 -19.77 2.49
C ALA A 339 -3.36 -18.45 1.93
N PHE A 340 -2.84 -17.57 2.79
CA PHE A 340 -2.17 -16.35 2.35
C PHE A 340 -0.84 -16.64 1.63
N VAL A 341 -0.04 -17.59 2.14
CA VAL A 341 1.18 -18.05 1.46
C VAL A 341 0.87 -18.56 0.06
N GLU A 342 -0.25 -19.26 -0.11
CA GLU A 342 -0.70 -19.74 -1.41
C GLU A 342 -1.09 -18.60 -2.36
N VAL A 343 -1.77 -17.56 -1.88
CA VAL A 343 -2.03 -16.34 -2.68
C VAL A 343 -0.73 -15.70 -3.14
N VAL A 344 0.27 -15.55 -2.26
CA VAL A 344 1.57 -15.00 -2.64
C VAL A 344 2.29 -15.91 -3.64
N ARG A 345 2.22 -17.23 -3.48
CA ARG A 345 2.80 -18.19 -4.44
C ARG A 345 2.18 -18.02 -5.82
N GLN A 346 0.85 -17.93 -5.92
CA GLN A 346 0.15 -17.72 -7.18
C GLN A 346 0.59 -16.42 -7.85
N LYS A 347 0.76 -15.34 -7.08
CA LYS A 347 1.32 -14.08 -7.59
C LYS A 347 2.75 -14.23 -8.11
N MET A 348 3.62 -14.99 -7.44
CA MET A 348 4.99 -15.23 -7.91
C MET A 348 5.04 -16.10 -9.18
N VAL A 349 4.13 -17.07 -9.31
CA VAL A 349 3.98 -17.86 -10.55
C VAL A 349 3.56 -16.96 -11.70
N LEU A 350 2.50 -16.18 -11.54
CA LEU A 350 2.05 -15.23 -12.55
C LEU A 350 3.13 -14.18 -12.86
N ALA A 351 3.91 -13.76 -11.86
CA ALA A 351 5.03 -12.86 -12.09
C ALA A 351 6.07 -13.48 -13.03
N ASN A 352 6.42 -14.76 -12.87
CA ASN A 352 7.33 -15.46 -13.79
C ASN A 352 6.80 -15.46 -15.23
N GLU A 353 5.51 -15.74 -15.40
CA GLU A 353 4.86 -15.74 -16.73
C GLU A 353 4.90 -14.36 -17.38
N LEU A 354 4.59 -13.31 -16.61
CA LEU A 354 4.59 -11.94 -17.10
C LEU A 354 6.00 -11.46 -17.47
N THR A 355 7.00 -11.79 -16.65
CA THR A 355 8.37 -11.34 -16.89
C THR A 355 9.06 -12.08 -18.02
N GLU A 356 8.69 -13.33 -18.34
CA GLU A 356 9.36 -14.14 -19.37
C GLU A 356 9.48 -13.44 -20.74
N THR A 357 8.52 -12.57 -21.04
CA THR A 357 8.43 -11.80 -22.29
C THR A 357 9.21 -10.48 -22.27
N TRP A 358 9.79 -10.08 -21.14
CA TRP A 358 10.58 -8.85 -21.03
C TRP A 358 11.99 -9.08 -21.61
N ARG A 359 12.48 -8.09 -22.36
CA ARG A 359 13.74 -8.13 -23.11
C ARG A 359 14.44 -6.79 -23.08
#